data_AF-A0AA39UL47-F1
#
_entry.id   AF-A0AA39UL47-F1
#
_cell.length_a   1.000
_cell.length_b   1.000
_cell.length_c   1.000
_cell.angle_alpha   90.00
_cell.angle_beta   90.00
_cell.angle_gamma   90.00
#
_symmetry.space_group_name_H-M   'P 1'
#
loop_
_entity.id
_entity.type
_entity.pdbx_description
1 polymer ?
#
loop_
_entity_poly.entity_id
_entity_poly.type
_entity_poly.pdbx_seq_one_letter_code
_entity_poly.pdbx_strand_id
1 'polypeptide(L)'
;MSYPILLIGNTADPITPLSMAHKTSSAFPGSVVLAQNSSGHTSLVASSVCTHGYVQAYFQNGTLPDDGVICDVETELFPGLSDKTGRRCFRSLKRSFNLT
;
A
#
# COMPACT_ATOMS: atom_id res chain seq x y z
N MET A 1 -11.44 -16.41 16.67
CA MET A 1 -11.27 -14.96 16.46
C MET A 1 -11.09 -14.69 14.98
N SER A 2 -11.70 -13.62 14.49
CA SER A 2 -11.46 -13.06 13.15
C SER A 2 -10.84 -11.68 13.29
N TYR A 3 -9.97 -11.29 12.36
CA TYR A 3 -9.44 -9.93 12.28
C TYR A 3 -10.29 -9.07 11.32
N PRO A 4 -10.35 -7.73 11.51
CA PRO A 4 -11.00 -6.85 10.54
C PRO A 4 -10.27 -6.85 9.20
N ILE A 5 -10.97 -6.58 8.11
CA ILE A 5 -10.42 -6.77 6.75
C ILE A 5 -9.38 -5.70 6.40
N LEU A 6 -8.22 -6.12 5.90
CA LEU A 6 -7.27 -5.27 5.19
C LEU A 6 -7.63 -5.22 3.70
N LEU A 7 -7.98 -4.04 3.18
CA LEU A 7 -8.19 -3.80 1.76
C LEU A 7 -6.96 -3.09 1.18
N ILE A 8 -6.51 -3.51 0.00
CA ILE A 8 -5.38 -2.88 -0.69
C ILE A 8 -5.86 -2.36 -2.04
N GLY A 9 -5.55 -1.10 -2.35
CA GLY A 9 -5.89 -0.47 -3.62
C GLY A 9 -4.73 0.34 -4.18
N ASN A 10 -4.51 0.26 -5.48
CA ASN A 10 -3.49 1.09 -6.14
C ASN A 10 -4.06 2.45 -6.53
N THR A 11 -3.25 3.50 -6.44
CA THR A 11 -3.64 4.88 -6.79
C THR A 11 -4.08 5.02 -8.25
N ALA A 12 -3.50 4.23 -9.18
CA ALA A 12 -3.85 4.22 -10.59
C ALA A 12 -4.17 2.79 -11.12
N ASP A 13 -5.14 2.13 -10.50
CA ASP A 13 -5.73 0.87 -10.99
C ASP A 13 -6.88 1.14 -11.99
N PRO A 14 -6.78 0.70 -13.27
CA PRO A 14 -7.83 0.92 -14.26
C PRO A 14 -9.03 -0.04 -14.13
N ILE A 15 -8.88 -1.16 -13.41
CA ILE A 15 -9.92 -2.21 -13.28
C ILE A 15 -10.64 -2.09 -11.95
N THR A 16 -9.90 -1.88 -10.86
CA THR A 16 -10.44 -1.73 -9.49
C THR A 16 -9.89 -0.46 -8.83
N PRO A 17 -10.42 0.74 -9.16
CA PRO A 17 -9.88 2.00 -8.67
C PRO A 17 -9.85 2.08 -7.13
N LEU A 18 -8.90 2.84 -6.56
CA LEU A 18 -8.78 3.05 -5.11
C LEU A 18 -10.09 3.51 -4.45
N SER A 19 -10.92 4.28 -5.16
CA SER A 19 -12.25 4.69 -4.68
C SER A 19 -13.18 3.50 -4.41
N MET A 20 -13.06 2.40 -5.16
CA MET A 20 -13.80 1.16 -4.92
C MET A 20 -13.27 0.40 -3.70
N ALA A 21 -11.98 0.49 -3.38
CA ALA A 21 -11.44 -0.04 -2.12
C ALA A 21 -12.05 0.70 -0.92
N HIS A 22 -12.11 2.04 -0.95
CA HIS A 22 -12.79 2.83 0.08
C HIS A 22 -14.29 2.55 0.15
N LYS A 23 -14.96 2.41 -1.00
CA LYS A 23 -16.38 2.02 -1.04
C LYS A 23 -16.60 0.65 -0.39
N THR A 24 -15.73 -0.32 -0.67
CA THR A 24 -15.80 -1.66 -0.07
C THR A 24 -15.57 -1.57 1.44
N SER A 25 -14.57 -0.80 1.88
CA SER A 25 -14.28 -0.59 3.30
C SER A 25 -15.49 -0.05 4.08
N SER A 26 -16.26 0.86 3.48
CA SER A 26 -17.49 1.39 4.09
C SER A 26 -18.55 0.32 4.40
N ALA A 27 -18.52 -0.83 3.71
CA ALA A 27 -19.42 -1.95 3.95
C ALA A 27 -18.91 -2.92 5.04
N PHE A 28 -17.65 -2.82 5.46
CA PHE A 28 -17.02 -3.70 6.44
C PHE A 28 -16.50 -2.90 7.63
N PRO A 29 -17.28 -2.76 8.72
CA PRO A 29 -16.87 -2.01 9.90
C PRO A 29 -15.54 -2.50 10.48
N GLY A 30 -14.64 -1.56 10.79
CA GLY A 30 -13.30 -1.85 11.29
C GLY A 30 -12.28 -2.25 10.22
N SER A 31 -12.68 -2.41 8.96
CA SER A 31 -11.73 -2.57 7.86
C SER A 31 -10.91 -1.31 7.61
N VAL A 32 -9.72 -1.48 7.08
CA VAL A 32 -8.82 -0.36 6.72
C VAL A 32 -8.37 -0.52 5.27
N VAL A 33 -8.20 0.61 4.58
CA VAL A 33 -7.65 0.66 3.22
C VAL A 33 -6.18 1.08 3.27
N LEU A 34 -5.31 0.22 2.75
CA LEU A 34 -3.93 0.53 2.42
C LEU A 34 -3.85 0.96 0.96
N ALA A 35 -3.40 2.19 0.71
CA ALA A 35 -3.16 2.66 -0.65
C ALA A 35 -1.72 2.35 -1.08
N GLN A 36 -1.54 1.78 -2.27
CA GLN A 36 -0.22 1.66 -2.90
C GLN A 36 -0.09 2.69 -4.01
N ASN A 37 0.93 3.53 -3.93
CA ASN A 37 1.22 4.56 -4.91
C ASN A 37 1.88 3.95 -6.17
N SER A 38 1.05 3.37 -7.03
CA SER A 38 1.49 2.71 -8.25
C SER A 38 0.40 2.67 -9.31
N SER A 39 0.82 2.58 -10.57
CA SER A 39 -0.04 2.25 -11.70
C SER A 39 -0.15 0.73 -11.90
N GLY A 40 -1.32 0.26 -12.29
CA GLY A 40 -1.54 -1.14 -12.68
C GLY A 40 -2.59 -1.83 -11.82
N HIS A 41 -3.04 -3.00 -12.29
CA HIS A 41 -4.04 -3.80 -11.60
C HIS A 41 -3.40 -4.81 -10.66
N THR A 42 -3.90 -4.82 -9.41
CA THR A 42 -3.35 -5.52 -8.24
C THR A 42 -2.02 -4.95 -7.74
N SER A 43 -1.72 -5.15 -6.45
CA SER A 43 -0.58 -4.50 -5.78
C SER A 43 0.69 -5.36 -5.76
N LEU A 44 0.60 -6.66 -6.08
CA LEU A 44 1.72 -7.60 -5.92
C LEU A 44 2.83 -7.42 -6.96
N VAL A 45 2.52 -6.91 -8.16
CA VAL A 45 3.49 -6.79 -9.26
C VAL A 45 4.42 -5.59 -9.06
N ALA A 46 3.87 -4.46 -8.62
CA ALA A 46 4.67 -3.29 -8.29
C ALA A 46 5.19 -3.44 -6.87
N SER A 47 6.45 -3.89 -6.74
CA SER A 47 7.07 -4.16 -5.45
C SER A 47 7.01 -2.94 -4.53
N SER A 48 6.60 -3.17 -3.28
CA SER A 48 6.67 -2.21 -2.19
C SER A 48 7.00 -2.93 -0.89
N VAL A 49 8.15 -2.64 -0.29
CA VAL A 49 8.55 -3.12 1.05
C VAL A 49 7.54 -2.65 2.11
N CYS A 50 6.97 -1.45 1.94
CA CYS A 50 5.93 -0.92 2.80
C CYS A 50 4.66 -1.78 2.74
N THR A 51 4.14 -2.06 1.53
CA THR A 51 2.94 -2.89 1.36
C THR A 51 3.18 -4.32 1.87
N HIS A 52 4.32 -4.92 1.52
CA HIS A 52 4.66 -6.27 1.97
C HIS A 52 4.76 -6.38 3.49
N GLY A 53 5.28 -5.36 4.17
CA GLY A 53 5.35 -5.30 5.63
C GLY A 53 3.97 -5.37 6.29
N TYR A 54 3.00 -4.60 5.80
CA TYR A 54 1.63 -4.64 6.31
C TYR A 54 0.92 -5.95 5.99
N VAL A 55 1.11 -6.49 4.78
CA VAL A 55 0.56 -7.81 4.42
C VAL A 55 1.09 -8.89 5.37
N GLN A 56 2.40 -8.89 5.64
CA GLN A 56 3.01 -9.84 6.56
C GLN A 56 2.45 -9.70 7.98
N ALA A 57 2.41 -8.48 8.52
CA ALA A 57 1.88 -8.22 9.85
C ALA A 57 0.41 -8.66 9.97
N TYR A 58 -0.42 -8.31 8.99
CA TYR A 58 -1.83 -8.69 8.95
C TYR A 58 -2.02 -10.21 8.98
N PHE A 59 -1.27 -10.96 8.18
CA PHE A 59 -1.39 -12.43 8.18
C PHE A 59 -0.81 -13.10 9.44
N GLN A 60 0.16 -12.46 10.12
CA GLN A 60 0.75 -13.02 11.34
C GLN A 60 -0.11 -12.79 12.59
N ASN A 61 -0.63 -11.57 12.76
CA ASN A 61 -1.30 -11.17 14.01
C ASN A 61 -2.50 -10.24 13.79
N GLY A 62 -2.93 -10.02 12.55
CA GLY A 62 -4.06 -9.15 12.23
C GLY A 62 -3.80 -7.66 12.41
N THR A 63 -2.53 -7.24 12.49
CA THR A 63 -2.19 -5.81 12.58
C THR A 63 -2.62 -5.09 11.30
N LEU A 64 -3.33 -3.97 11.47
CA LEU A 64 -3.76 -3.08 10.40
C LEU A 64 -2.90 -1.80 10.40
N PRO A 65 -2.73 -1.15 9.23
CA PRO A 65 -2.15 0.18 9.18
C PRO A 65 -3.06 1.22 9.86
N ASP A 66 -2.50 2.38 10.17
CA ASP A 66 -3.29 3.56 10.48
C ASP A 66 -4.12 3.99 9.25
N ASP A 67 -5.26 4.63 9.49
CA ASP A 67 -6.11 5.14 8.41
C ASP A 67 -5.36 6.17 7.55
N GLY A 68 -5.41 5.97 6.23
CA GLY A 68 -4.81 6.88 5.26
C GLY A 68 -3.32 6.63 4.96
N VAL A 69 -2.75 5.51 5.41
CA VAL A 69 -1.40 5.11 5.00
C VAL A 69 -1.34 4.88 3.49
N ILE A 70 -0.31 5.48 2.87
CA ILE A 70 0.05 5.30 1.47
C ILE A 70 1.48 4.75 1.40
N CYS A 71 1.66 3.63 0.69
CA CYS A 71 2.96 3.00 0.46
C CYS A 71 3.48 3.31 -0.95
N ASP A 72 4.71 3.82 -1.06
CA ASP A 72 5.41 3.96 -2.34
C ASP A 72 5.98 2.62 -2.84
N VAL A 73 6.25 2.52 -4.14
CA VAL A 73 6.87 1.35 -4.78
C VAL A 73 8.36 1.56 -5.03
N GLU A 74 9.14 0.49 -5.07
CA GLU A 74 10.59 0.59 -5.31
C GLU A 74 10.92 1.02 -6.76
N THR A 75 10.04 0.70 -7.71
CA THR A 75 10.24 1.03 -9.12
C THR A 75 8.89 1.29 -9.77
N GLU A 76 8.79 2.43 -10.45
CA GLU A 76 7.61 2.74 -11.27
C GLU A 76 7.63 1.92 -12.56
N LEU A 77 6.49 1.33 -12.90
CA LEU A 77 6.34 0.57 -14.15
C LEU A 77 6.45 1.46 -15.40
N PHE A 78 6.08 2.73 -15.28
CA PHE A 78 6.14 3.73 -16.35
C PHE A 78 6.87 4.97 -15.85
N PRO A 79 8.23 4.97 -15.87
CA PRO A 79 8.98 6.13 -15.45
C PRO A 79 8.65 7.32 -16.35
N GLY A 80 8.34 8.47 -15.75
CA GLY A 80 8.09 9.69 -16.50
C GLY A 80 9.30 10.10 -17.34
N LEU A 81 9.06 10.70 -18.51
CA LEU A 81 10.11 11.30 -19.36
C LEU A 81 10.93 12.40 -18.65
N SER A 82 10.53 12.81 -17.45
CA SER A 82 11.22 13.79 -16.61
C SER A 82 12.31 13.18 -15.72
N ASP A 83 12.52 11.86 -15.71
CA ASP A 83 13.61 11.27 -14.92
C ASP A 83 14.93 11.22 -15.69
N LYS A 84 15.43 12.40 -16.06
CA LYS A 84 16.75 12.59 -16.67
C LYS A 84 17.86 12.74 -15.62
N THR A 85 17.59 12.51 -14.35
CA THR A 85 18.61 12.72 -13.31
C THR A 85 18.59 11.60 -12.30
N GLY A 86 19.44 10.60 -12.49
CA GLY A 86 19.88 9.75 -11.41
C GLY A 86 20.35 10.61 -10.23
N ARG A 87 19.51 10.68 -9.18
CA ARG A 87 19.86 11.08 -7.82
C ARG A 87 18.71 10.71 -6.86
N ARG A 88 18.76 9.46 -6.43
CA ARG A 88 18.45 8.90 -5.10
C ARG A 88 17.55 9.72 -4.17
N CYS A 89 16.56 9.04 -3.60
CA CYS A 89 16.40 9.08 -2.15
C CYS A 89 15.68 7.81 -1.64
N PHE A 90 16.39 6.77 -1.21
CA PHE A 90 16.55 6.46 0.24
C PHE A 90 16.23 7.62 1.19
N ARG A 91 15.04 8.23 1.10
CA ARG A 91 14.55 9.19 2.09
C ARG A 91 13.76 8.38 3.10
N SER A 92 14.42 8.21 4.24
CA SER A 92 13.80 7.95 5.52
C SER A 92 13.22 6.54 5.69
N LEU A 93 14.15 5.61 5.93
CA LEU A 93 13.97 4.61 6.98
C LEU A 93 13.68 5.34 8.32
N LYS A 94 12.48 5.86 8.51
CA LYS A 94 11.87 5.97 9.85
C LYS A 94 11.22 4.60 10.02
N ARG A 95 11.94 3.57 10.49
CA ARG A 95 12.14 3.33 11.93
C ARG A 95 11.01 3.96 12.76
N SER A 96 9.81 3.43 12.59
CA SER A 96 8.79 3.30 13.63
C SER A 96 7.87 2.13 13.28
N PHE A 97 8.44 0.94 13.14
CA PHE A 97 7.74 -0.29 13.51
C PHE A 97 8.46 -0.79 14.76
N ASN A 98 8.08 -0.24 15.91
CA ASN A 98 8.42 -0.88 17.18
C ASN A 98 7.47 -2.07 17.32
N LEU A 99 7.96 -3.24 16.93
CA LEU A 99 7.46 -4.50 17.46
C LEU A 99 7.91 -4.57 18.93
N THR A 100 7.01 -4.24 19.83
CA THR A 100 7.03 -4.70 21.23
C THR A 100 5.61 -5.05 21.61
#